data_AF-A0AAJ0C977-F1
#
_entry.id   AF-A0AAJ0C977-F1
#
_cell.length_a   1.000
_cell.length_b   1.000
_cell.length_c   1.000
_cell.angle_alpha   90.00
_cell.angle_beta   90.00
_cell.angle_gamma   90.00
#
_symmetry.space_group_name_H-M   'P 1'
#
loop_
_entity.id
_entity.type
_entity.pdbx_description
1 polymer ?
#
loop_
_entity_poly.entity_id
_entity_poly.type
_entity_poly.pdbx_seq_one_letter_code
_entity_poly.pdbx_strand_id
1 'polypeptide(L)'
;MPRDRVERLKWILKTIESQRTGVRENMIYLFERERDRILAEGREKEATLGTPDTRSGIPPDEVDWMISNMEAPHQPGLDYNVQNLPPRSFGLPPAGLSNREETIWQLLDLVENAIAQTQGYDKHMSDIKNYYHGKLEKEIQKIDEIGKRPEERSKTRP
;
A
#
# COMPACT_ATOMS: atom_id res chain seq x y z
N MET A 1 2.00 -16.70 31.99
CA MET A 1 3.37 -16.29 31.58
C MET A 1 4.02 -17.45 30.83
N PRO A 2 4.63 -17.24 29.65
CA PRO A 2 5.26 -18.30 28.87
C PRO A 2 6.38 -18.99 29.67
N ARG A 3 6.40 -20.32 29.68
CA ARG A 3 7.32 -21.12 30.51
C ARG A 3 8.68 -21.33 29.87
N ASP A 4 8.74 -21.37 28.54
CA ASP A 4 9.99 -21.55 27.80
C ASP A 4 10.16 -20.53 26.66
N ARG A 5 11.33 -20.59 26.00
CA ARG A 5 11.67 -19.66 24.91
C ARG A 5 10.81 -19.88 23.67
N VAL A 6 10.37 -21.11 23.41
CA VAL A 6 9.53 -21.48 22.26
C VAL A 6 8.11 -20.95 22.43
N GLU A 7 7.49 -21.16 23.58
CA GLU A 7 6.21 -20.58 23.98
C GLU A 7 6.24 -19.06 23.94
N ARG A 8 7.36 -18.44 24.38
CA ARG A 8 7.52 -16.99 24.28
C ARG A 8 7.50 -16.51 22.83
N LEU A 9 8.22 -17.19 21.93
CA LEU A 9 8.25 -16.85 20.51
C LEU A 9 6.89 -17.07 19.83
N LYS A 10 6.21 -18.18 20.15
CA LYS A 10 4.83 -18.43 19.68
C LYS A 10 3.86 -17.36 20.17
N TRP A 11 3.98 -16.94 21.43
CA TRP A 11 3.16 -15.86 21.98
C TRP A 11 3.44 -14.52 21.29
N ILE A 12 4.70 -14.18 21.05
CA ILE A 12 5.08 -12.97 20.29
C ILE A 12 4.45 -12.98 18.89
N LEU A 13 4.55 -14.09 18.15
CA LEU A 13 3.95 -14.22 16.82
C LEU A 13 2.42 -14.05 16.85
N LYS A 14 1.75 -14.61 17.86
CA LYS A 14 0.30 -14.43 18.04
C LYS A 14 -0.06 -12.96 18.32
N THR A 15 0.72 -12.29 19.16
CA THR A 15 0.52 -10.86 19.48
C THR A 15 0.75 -9.98 18.25
N ILE A 16 1.78 -10.26 17.45
CA ILE A 16 2.07 -9.56 16.20
C ILE A 16 0.88 -9.64 15.24
N GLU A 17 0.28 -10.82 15.07
CA GLU A 17 -0.87 -11.00 14.18
C GLU A 17 -2.10 -10.22 14.69
N SER A 18 -2.37 -10.27 16.00
CA SER A 18 -3.46 -9.50 16.60
C SER A 18 -3.28 -7.99 16.44
N GLN A 19 -2.06 -7.49 16.64
CA GLN A 19 -1.74 -6.07 16.46
C GLN A 19 -1.83 -5.67 14.98
N ARG A 20 -1.40 -6.55 14.07
CA ARG A 20 -1.50 -6.32 12.62
C ARG A 20 -2.93 -6.04 12.21
N THR A 21 -3.87 -6.90 12.61
CA THR A 21 -5.28 -6.75 12.27
C THR A 21 -5.86 -5.44 12.83
N GLY A 22 -5.63 -5.15 14.11
CA GLY A 22 -6.19 -3.95 14.74
C GLY A 22 -5.66 -2.64 14.14
N VAL A 23 -4.36 -2.57 13.82
CA VAL A 23 -3.79 -1.38 13.15
C VAL A 23 -4.34 -1.25 11.73
N ARG A 24 -4.48 -2.36 10.99
CA ARG A 24 -5.04 -2.34 9.62
C ARG A 24 -6.47 -1.80 9.61
N GLU A 25 -7.32 -2.29 10.51
CA GLU A 25 -8.70 -1.82 10.67
C GLU A 25 -8.73 -0.31 11.01
N ASN A 26 -7.87 0.12 11.93
CA ASN A 26 -7.76 1.53 12.29
C ASN A 26 -7.27 2.41 11.12
N MET A 27 -6.33 1.93 10.30
CA MET A 27 -5.89 2.64 9.10
C MET A 27 -7.06 2.84 8.12
N ILE A 28 -7.81 1.78 7.83
CA ILE A 28 -8.99 1.85 6.94
C ILE A 28 -9.99 2.85 7.48
N TYR A 29 -10.30 2.79 8.79
CA TYR A 29 -11.20 3.74 9.44
C TYR A 29 -10.76 5.20 9.26
N LEU A 30 -9.47 5.50 9.41
CA LEU A 30 -8.95 6.85 9.22
C LEU A 30 -9.11 7.33 7.77
N PHE A 31 -8.86 6.48 6.79
CA PHE A 31 -9.05 6.80 5.38
C PHE A 31 -10.54 6.98 5.03
N GLU A 32 -11.44 6.16 5.57
CA GLU A 32 -12.88 6.34 5.37
C GLU A 32 -13.39 7.64 5.98
N ARG A 33 -12.94 7.98 7.18
CA ARG A 33 -13.27 9.24 7.84
C ARG A 33 -12.80 10.44 7.02
N GLU A 34 -11.60 10.36 6.47
CA GLU A 34 -11.04 11.43 5.64
C GLU A 34 -11.77 11.58 4.30
N ARG A 35 -12.16 10.46 3.66
CA ARG A 35 -13.03 10.47 2.49
C ARG A 35 -14.33 11.22 2.79
N ASP A 36 -14.96 10.92 3.91
CA ASP A 36 -16.22 11.54 4.29
C ASP A 36 -16.06 13.04 4.57
N ARG A 37 -14.93 13.44 5.18
CA ARG A 37 -14.56 14.86 5.35
C ARG A 37 -14.43 15.57 4.01
N ILE A 38 -13.68 15.02 3.05
CA ILE A 38 -13.49 15.59 1.71
C ILE A 38 -14.83 15.74 0.99
N LEU A 39 -15.69 14.72 1.05
CA LEU A 39 -17.02 14.76 0.43
C LEU A 39 -17.96 15.78 1.10
N ALA A 40 -17.84 15.99 2.41
CA ALA A 40 -18.61 17.02 3.10
C ALA A 40 -18.14 18.43 2.67
N GLU A 41 -16.83 18.65 2.64
CA GLU A 41 -16.23 19.92 2.21
C GLU A 41 -16.59 20.24 0.75
N GLY A 42 -16.50 19.25 -0.15
CA GLY A 42 -16.90 19.42 -1.56
C GLY A 42 -18.37 19.81 -1.71
N ARG A 43 -19.28 19.17 -0.96
CA ARG A 43 -20.71 19.51 -0.97
C ARG A 43 -20.99 20.91 -0.44
N GLU A 44 -20.28 21.34 0.60
CA GLU A 44 -20.39 22.70 1.13
C GLU A 44 -19.91 23.75 0.11
N LYS A 45 -18.79 23.49 -0.57
CA LYS A 45 -18.28 24.34 -1.65
C LYS A 45 -19.25 24.43 -2.83
N GLU A 46 -19.86 23.32 -3.24
CA GLU A 46 -20.88 23.33 -4.31
C GLU A 46 -22.15 24.08 -3.89
N ALA A 47 -22.59 23.95 -2.63
CA ALA A 47 -23.76 24.67 -2.12
C ALA A 47 -23.54 26.19 -2.04
N THR A 48 -22.31 26.64 -1.78
CA THR A 48 -21.96 28.05 -1.61
C THR A 48 -21.62 28.75 -2.93
N LEU A 49 -20.90 28.07 -3.82
CA LEU A 49 -20.38 28.65 -5.07
C LEU A 49 -21.20 28.24 -6.30
N GLY A 50 -22.15 27.33 -6.14
CA GLY A 50 -22.89 26.71 -7.24
C GLY A 50 -22.10 25.62 -7.96
N THR A 51 -22.79 24.84 -8.79
CA THR A 51 -22.14 23.81 -9.61
C THR A 51 -21.31 24.50 -10.70
N PRO A 52 -20.00 24.20 -10.83
CA PRO A 52 -19.18 24.76 -11.90
C PRO A 52 -19.78 24.42 -13.26
N ASP A 53 -19.73 25.37 -14.19
CA ASP A 53 -20.01 25.07 -15.60
C ASP A 53 -18.96 24.05 -16.06
N THR A 54 -19.41 22.89 -16.53
CA THR A 54 -18.52 21.83 -17.00
C THR A 54 -17.58 22.43 -18.04
N ARG A 55 -16.26 22.33 -17.84
CA ARG A 55 -15.27 22.76 -18.85
C ARG A 55 -15.74 22.24 -20.21
N SER A 56 -15.94 23.17 -21.16
CA SER A 56 -16.20 22.81 -22.54
C SER A 56 -15.14 21.81 -22.99
N GLY A 57 -15.55 20.79 -23.75
CA GLY A 57 -14.72 19.62 -24.06
C GLY A 57 -13.35 19.97 -24.66
N ILE A 58 -12.53 18.93 -24.85
CA ILE A 58 -11.17 19.05 -25.40
C ILE A 58 -11.18 19.99 -26.60
N PRO A 59 -10.38 21.08 -26.59
CA PRO A 59 -10.37 22.03 -27.67
C PRO A 59 -9.89 21.34 -28.96
N PRO A 60 -10.40 21.72 -30.14
CA PRO A 60 -10.18 20.95 -31.38
C PRO A 60 -8.69 20.73 -31.74
N ASP A 61 -7.83 21.68 -31.39
CA ASP A 61 -6.38 21.60 -31.57
C ASP A 61 -5.71 20.53 -30.70
N GLU A 62 -6.19 20.32 -29.46
CA GLU A 62 -5.75 19.18 -28.64
C GLU A 62 -6.23 17.85 -29.22
N VAL A 63 -7.43 17.81 -29.80
CA VAL A 63 -7.94 16.60 -30.47
C VAL A 63 -7.05 16.21 -31.64
N ASP A 64 -6.68 17.16 -32.49
CA ASP A 64 -5.79 16.92 -33.62
C ASP A 64 -4.40 16.45 -33.17
N TRP A 65 -3.87 17.04 -32.09
CA TRP A 65 -2.62 16.58 -31.49
C TRP A 65 -2.70 15.15 -30.93
N MET A 66 -3.80 14.80 -30.26
CA MET A 66 -4.05 13.45 -29.76
C MET A 66 -4.14 12.44 -30.90
N ILE A 67 -4.88 12.77 -31.97
CA ILE A 67 -5.00 11.92 -33.17
C ILE A 67 -3.62 11.71 -33.80
N SER A 68 -2.84 12.79 -33.97
CA SER A 68 -1.49 12.70 -34.54
C SER A 68 -0.56 11.79 -33.72
N ASN A 69 -0.64 11.85 -32.38
CA ASN A 69 0.12 10.95 -31.51
C ASN A 69 -0.35 9.49 -31.61
N MET A 70 -1.64 9.24 -31.81
CA MET A 70 -2.17 7.89 -31.99
C MET A 70 -1.79 7.29 -33.35
N GLU A 71 -1.67 8.12 -34.39
CA GLU A 71 -1.24 7.72 -35.72
C GLU A 71 0.29 7.61 -35.85
N ALA A 72 1.04 8.11 -34.86
CA ALA A 72 2.49 8.11 -34.90
C ALA A 72 3.04 6.67 -34.97
N PRO A 73 4.00 6.39 -35.88
CA PRO A 73 4.60 5.07 -35.98
C PRO A 73 5.35 4.71 -34.70
N HIS A 74 5.32 3.43 -34.34
CA HIS A 74 6.10 2.91 -33.23
C HIS A 74 7.58 3.29 -33.37
N GLN A 75 8.22 3.72 -32.28
CA GLN A 75 9.65 4.01 -32.28
C GLN A 75 10.43 2.69 -32.21
N PRO A 76 11.33 2.41 -33.17
CA PRO A 76 12.11 1.18 -33.16
C PRO A 76 12.97 1.07 -31.89
N GLY A 77 12.85 -0.03 -31.18
CA GLY A 77 13.66 -0.32 -29.99
C GLY A 77 13.11 0.20 -28.66
N LEU A 78 11.96 0.90 -28.65
CA LEU A 78 11.22 1.18 -27.41
C LEU A 78 10.21 0.06 -27.13
N ASP A 79 10.28 -0.52 -25.93
CA ASP A 79 9.23 -1.39 -25.41
C ASP A 79 8.15 -0.54 -24.72
N TYR A 80 6.96 -0.52 -25.31
CA TYR A 80 5.82 0.22 -24.80
C TYR A 80 5.09 -0.54 -23.67
N ASN A 81 5.46 -1.78 -23.35
CA ASN A 81 4.96 -2.54 -22.20
C ASN A 81 5.69 -2.16 -20.90
N VAL A 82 5.66 -0.88 -20.54
CA VAL A 82 6.25 -0.43 -19.27
C VAL A 82 5.37 -0.88 -18.10
N GLN A 83 5.70 -2.03 -17.50
CA GLN A 83 4.99 -2.56 -16.33
C GLN A 83 5.32 -1.84 -15.02
N ASN A 84 6.46 -1.14 -14.95
CA ASN A 84 6.88 -0.37 -13.79
C ASN A 84 6.50 1.11 -13.95
N LEU A 85 5.21 1.40 -13.83
CA LEU A 85 4.77 2.78 -13.66
C LEU A 85 5.19 3.27 -12.26
N PRO A 86 5.83 4.45 -12.15
CA PRO A 86 6.09 5.03 -10.84
C PRO A 86 4.75 5.27 -10.12
N PRO A 87 4.71 5.14 -8.79
CA PRO A 87 3.51 5.47 -8.03
C PRO A 87 3.10 6.92 -8.33
N ARG A 88 1.81 7.14 -8.61
CA ARG A 88 1.29 8.49 -8.84
C ARG A 88 1.48 9.30 -7.56
N SER A 89 2.31 10.34 -7.64
CA SER A 89 2.36 11.39 -6.62
C SER A 89 1.38 12.46 -7.04
N PHE A 90 0.21 12.49 -6.40
CA PHE A 90 -0.69 13.63 -6.49
C PHE A 90 -0.09 14.72 -5.59
N GLY A 91 0.68 15.62 -6.19
CA GLY A 91 1.18 16.81 -5.49
C GLY A 91 0.04 17.78 -5.18
N LEU A 92 0.39 19.06 -4.97
CA LEU A 92 -0.62 20.11 -4.87
C LEU A 92 -1.54 20.09 -6.10
N PRO A 93 -2.86 20.27 -5.91
CA PRO A 93 -3.79 20.34 -7.02
C PRO A 93 -3.35 21.45 -8.00
N PRO A 94 -3.37 21.18 -9.32
CA PRO A 94 -3.11 22.20 -10.32
C PRO A 94 -3.95 23.47 -10.10
N ALA A 95 -3.39 24.63 -10.42
CA ALA A 95 -4.15 25.87 -10.35
C ALA A 95 -5.30 25.88 -11.38
N GLY A 96 -6.43 26.45 -11.00
CA GLY A 96 -7.58 26.62 -11.90
C GLY A 96 -8.46 25.37 -12.09
N LEU A 97 -8.35 24.38 -11.20
CA LEU A 97 -9.35 23.32 -11.10
C LEU A 97 -10.68 23.87 -10.58
N SER A 98 -11.78 23.33 -11.09
CA SER A 98 -13.10 23.51 -10.50
C SER A 98 -13.18 22.85 -9.12
N ASN A 99 -14.12 23.27 -8.28
CA ASN A 99 -14.35 22.68 -6.94
C ASN A 99 -14.55 21.15 -7.01
N ARG A 100 -15.22 20.67 -8.07
CA ARG A 100 -15.44 19.24 -8.30
C ARG A 100 -14.16 18.52 -8.67
N GLU A 101 -13.36 19.08 -9.57
CA GLU A 101 -12.06 18.52 -9.94
C GLU A 101 -11.09 18.53 -8.76
N GLU A 102 -11.08 19.58 -7.94
CA GLU A 102 -10.28 19.65 -6.71
C GLU A 102 -10.70 18.55 -5.72
N THR A 103 -12.00 18.36 -5.50
CA THR A 103 -12.51 17.30 -4.63
C THR A 103 -12.11 15.91 -5.15
N ILE A 104 -12.23 15.68 -6.46
CA ILE A 104 -11.78 14.43 -7.08
C ILE A 104 -10.27 14.24 -6.92
N TRP A 105 -9.48 15.28 -7.10
CA TRP A 105 -8.02 15.23 -6.93
C TRP A 105 -7.65 14.80 -5.50
N GLN A 106 -8.27 15.41 -4.50
CA GLN A 106 -8.05 15.05 -3.08
C GLN A 106 -8.47 13.60 -2.79
N LEU A 107 -9.59 13.13 -3.36
CA LEU A 107 -10.03 11.75 -3.20
C LEU A 107 -9.05 10.75 -3.86
N LEU A 108 -8.53 11.07 -5.04
CA LEU A 108 -7.54 10.23 -5.72
C LEU A 108 -6.24 10.15 -4.92
N ASP A 109 -5.74 11.30 -4.44
CA ASP A 109 -4.55 11.34 -3.57
C ASP A 109 -4.75 10.51 -2.30
N LEU A 110 -5.92 10.64 -1.65
CA LEU A 110 -6.25 9.86 -0.46
C LEU A 110 -6.21 8.35 -0.73
N VAL A 111 -6.79 7.90 -1.85
CA VAL A 111 -6.82 6.48 -2.21
C VAL A 111 -5.43 5.93 -2.50
N GLU A 112 -4.61 6.65 -3.27
CA GLU A 112 -3.23 6.22 -3.53
C GLU A 112 -2.41 6.14 -2.23
N ASN A 113 -2.53 7.16 -1.37
CA ASN A 113 -1.88 7.14 -0.06
C ASN A 113 -2.38 5.98 0.80
N ALA A 114 -3.68 5.68 0.77
CA ALA A 114 -4.24 4.54 1.50
C ALA A 114 -3.65 3.21 1.05
N ILE A 115 -3.53 3.02 -0.28
CA ILE A 115 -2.93 1.82 -0.87
C ILE A 115 -1.45 1.73 -0.47
N ALA A 116 -0.68 2.79 -0.71
CA ALA A 116 0.76 2.82 -0.45
C ALA A 116 1.08 2.57 1.03
N GLN A 117 0.38 3.24 1.94
CA GLN A 117 0.59 3.09 3.39
C GLN A 117 0.18 1.69 3.86
N THR A 118 -0.94 1.15 3.39
CA THR A 118 -1.40 -0.20 3.79
C THR A 118 -0.44 -1.27 3.30
N GLN A 119 0.02 -1.18 2.04
CA GLN A 119 1.01 -2.10 1.47
C GLN A 119 2.37 -1.98 2.19
N GLY A 120 2.82 -0.76 2.48
CA GLY A 120 4.04 -0.52 3.23
C GLY A 120 3.99 -1.13 4.63
N TYR A 121 2.87 -0.94 5.33
CA TYR A 121 2.64 -1.54 6.64
C TYR A 121 2.61 -3.08 6.58
N ASP A 122 1.87 -3.66 5.62
CA ASP A 122 1.79 -5.11 5.43
C ASP A 122 3.16 -5.74 5.17
N LYS A 123 3.98 -5.08 4.35
CA LYS A 123 5.35 -5.51 4.08
C LYS A 123 6.19 -5.48 5.36
N HIS A 124 6.17 -4.36 6.08
CA HIS A 124 6.91 -4.22 7.33
C HIS A 124 6.52 -5.28 8.37
N MET A 125 5.23 -5.52 8.54
CA MET A 125 4.73 -6.55 9.47
C MET A 125 5.09 -7.97 9.02
N SER A 126 5.12 -8.23 7.72
CA SER A 126 5.57 -9.51 7.17
C SER A 126 7.05 -9.74 7.46
N ASP A 127 7.89 -8.70 7.32
CA ASP A 127 9.33 -8.78 7.64
C ASP A 127 9.56 -9.10 9.13
N ILE A 128 8.83 -8.43 10.03
CA ILE A 128 8.88 -8.70 11.48
C ILE A 128 8.44 -10.14 11.77
N LYS A 129 7.33 -10.59 11.17
CA LYS A 129 6.81 -11.95 11.33
C LYS A 129 7.84 -12.98 10.88
N ASN A 130 8.44 -12.80 9.71
CA ASN A 130 9.47 -13.68 9.16
C ASN A 130 10.70 -13.76 10.07
N TYR A 131 11.12 -12.62 10.63
CA TYR A 131 12.24 -12.57 11.59
C TYR A 131 11.98 -13.43 12.84
N TYR A 132 10.79 -13.35 13.43
CA TYR A 132 10.44 -14.16 14.61
C TYR A 132 10.19 -15.63 14.26
N HIS A 133 9.64 -15.93 13.09
CA HIS A 133 9.54 -17.30 12.58
C HIS A 133 10.91 -17.96 12.45
N GLY A 134 11.88 -17.29 11.82
CA GLY A 134 13.24 -17.83 11.69
C GLY A 134 13.93 -18.05 13.05
N LYS A 135 13.59 -17.24 14.08
CA LYS A 135 14.06 -17.50 15.45
C LYS A 135 13.39 -18.71 16.08
N LEU A 136 12.10 -18.90 15.85
CA LEU A 136 11.34 -20.04 16.36
C LEU A 136 11.86 -21.35 15.77
N GLU A 137 12.08 -21.39 14.45
CA GLU A 137 12.63 -22.55 13.75
C GLU A 137 14.00 -22.96 14.29
N LYS A 138 14.92 -21.99 14.45
CA LYS A 138 16.24 -22.24 15.04
C LYS A 138 16.15 -22.83 16.46
N GLU A 139 15.18 -22.39 17.25
CA GLU A 139 15.06 -22.85 18.62
C GLU A 139 14.38 -24.22 18.73
N ILE A 140 13.46 -24.53 17.82
CA ILE A 140 12.92 -25.89 17.65
C ILE A 140 14.04 -26.84 17.21
N GLN A 141 14.84 -26.46 16.22
CA GLN A 141 15.96 -27.27 15.74
C GLN A 141 16.98 -27.56 16.86
N LYS A 142 17.32 -26.57 17.68
CA LYS A 142 18.19 -26.79 18.85
C LYS A 142 17.60 -27.77 19.84
N ILE A 143 16.31 -27.68 20.13
CA ILE A 143 15.64 -28.62 21.04
C ILE A 143 15.66 -30.03 20.45
N ASP A 144 15.39 -30.17 19.16
CA ASP A 144 15.45 -31.46 18.45
C ASP A 144 16.88 -32.04 18.46
N GLU A 145 17.92 -31.22 18.25
CA GLU A 145 19.33 -31.63 18.34
C GLU A 145 19.74 -32.03 19.77
N ILE A 146 19.22 -31.34 20.77
CA ILE A 146 19.42 -31.67 22.19
C ILE A 146 18.65 -32.95 22.57
N GLY A 147 17.52 -33.25 21.91
CA GLY A 147 16.76 -34.49 22.08
C GLY A 147 17.41 -35.73 21.44
N LYS A 148 18.32 -35.55 20.47
CA LYS A 148 19.05 -36.66 19.83
C LYS A 148 20.08 -37.29 20.77
N ARG A 149 20.22 -38.63 20.70
CA ARG A 149 21.24 -39.39 21.44
C ARG A 149 22.66 -38.99 21.00
N PRO A 150 23.68 -39.09 21.86
CA PRO A 150 25.06 -38.63 21.57
C PRO A 150 25.64 -39.22 20.27
N GLU A 151 25.26 -40.45 19.93
CA GLU A 151 25.73 -41.20 18.78
C GLU A 151 25.25 -40.59 17.45
N GLU A 152 24.06 -39.98 17.43
CA GLU A 152 23.47 -39.36 16.23
C GLU A 152 24.01 -37.94 15.97
N ARG A 153 24.54 -37.26 17.00
CA ARG A 153 25.14 -35.92 16.87
C ARG A 153 26.49 -35.93 16.15
N SER A 154 27.20 -37.07 16.18
CA SER A 154 28.53 -37.24 15.58
C SER A 154 28.50 -37.44 14.07
N LYS A 155 27.36 -37.89 13.50
CA LYS A 155 27.22 -38.17 12.06
C LYS A 155 26.84 -36.96 11.21
N THR A 156 26.47 -35.83 11.83
CA THR A 156 25.98 -34.62 11.14
C THR A 156 26.98 -33.47 11.08
N ARG A 157 28.23 -33.65 11.54
CA ARG A 157 29.31 -32.68 11.31
C ARG A 157 30.24 -33.21 10.21
N PRO A 158 30.40 -32.52 9.06
CA PRO A 158 31.50 -32.77 8.14
C PRO A 158 32.85 -32.41 8.79
#